data_AF-A0A8H4CJL5-F1
#
_entry.id   AF-A0A8H4CJL5-F1
#
_cell.length_a   1.000
_cell.length_b   1.000
_cell.length_c   1.000
_cell.angle_alpha   90.00
_cell.angle_beta   90.00
_cell.angle_gamma   90.00
#
_symmetry.space_group_name_H-M   'P 1'
#
loop_
_entity.id
_entity.type
_entity.pdbx_description
1 polymer ?
#
loop_
_entity_poly.entity_id
_entity_poly.type
_entity_poly.pdbx_seq_one_letter_code
_entity_poly.pdbx_strand_id
1 'polypeptide(L)'
;MFESLSIYEPSDEFLSAPDAVFPSLGDVEYAAEEEDTQTESLSILSTLLADFFKLREEVLGLWQQYQAGSRDLAAVAVATNTAIKLAHSMEEEVSTQLKKLGGVKELIPMVFGGACAAQGLHPEDKRQPTDDYNYRCYAETNFFLYNILCLLNAYKGQGLSDTCPSCNGKFGWYRDDHKAEDDRERWQEDKAALLELFADMHVIVTTLKGIQVQDEFVKGFKQKMQTKKIPGVWLAFGARIYLDVLKSLGSEVRRGGEYLKRITNSIGDVVREAPELKKGRHFKEAIDDLLMSVDQWGSDKDIFNTIRQVSGLPTRPSNFLSYNPMFCDLHVHDIRTAFHRLGIEFVSKGN
;
A
#
# COMPACT_ATOMS: atom_id res chain seq x y z
N MET A 1 -1.74 36.15 -49.32
CA MET A 1 -0.90 35.82 -50.49
C MET A 1 -1.25 34.39 -50.91
N PHE A 2 -2.31 34.23 -51.71
CA PHE A 2 -2.68 32.98 -52.39
C PHE A 2 -2.58 33.23 -53.91
N GLU A 3 -1.45 33.79 -54.33
CA GLU A 3 -1.28 34.39 -55.66
C GLU A 3 -0.64 33.40 -56.66
N SER A 4 -0.56 32.11 -56.31
CA SER A 4 0.15 31.10 -57.11
C SER A 4 -0.67 29.82 -57.39
N LEU A 5 -2.00 29.83 -57.20
CA LEU A 5 -2.84 28.71 -57.62
C LEU A 5 -3.47 29.04 -58.97
N SER A 6 -2.76 28.66 -60.04
CA SER A 6 -3.33 28.59 -61.39
C SER A 6 -4.26 27.38 -61.47
N ILE A 7 -5.56 27.64 -61.60
CA ILE A 7 -6.56 26.61 -61.91
C ILE A 7 -6.29 26.13 -63.34
N TYR A 8 -5.91 24.86 -63.48
CA TYR A 8 -5.82 24.22 -64.78
C TYR A 8 -7.18 23.63 -65.13
N GLU A 9 -7.73 24.03 -66.28
CA GLU A 9 -8.85 23.31 -66.88
C GLU A 9 -8.35 21.94 -67.37
N PRO A 10 -9.07 20.83 -67.09
CA PRO A 10 -8.68 19.51 -67.55
C PRO A 10 -8.63 19.49 -69.08
N SER A 11 -7.64 18.81 -69.66
CA SER A 11 -7.54 18.69 -71.12
C SER A 11 -8.73 17.90 -71.70
N ASP A 12 -9.09 18.19 -72.95
CA ASP A 12 -10.13 17.43 -73.65
C ASP A 12 -9.80 15.93 -73.73
N GLU A 13 -8.52 15.55 -73.78
CA GLU A 13 -8.08 14.15 -73.68
C GLU A 13 -8.44 13.50 -72.33
N PHE A 14 -8.41 14.26 -71.24
CA PHE A 14 -8.84 13.75 -69.92
C PHE A 14 -10.37 13.62 -69.83
N LEU A 15 -11.11 14.59 -70.37
CA LEU A 15 -12.58 14.55 -70.40
C LEU A 15 -13.12 13.48 -71.37
N SER A 16 -12.34 13.13 -72.39
CA SER A 16 -12.66 12.10 -73.39
C SER A 16 -12.14 10.71 -73.03
N ALA A 17 -11.37 10.59 -71.95
CA ALA A 17 -10.86 9.29 -71.51
C ALA A 17 -12.03 8.40 -71.06
N PRO A 18 -12.06 7.12 -71.45
CA PRO A 18 -13.06 6.20 -70.94
C PRO A 18 -12.94 6.13 -69.41
N ASP A 19 -14.07 6.14 -68.71
CA ASP A 19 -14.09 6.03 -67.25
C ASP A 19 -13.23 4.84 -66.82
N ALA A 20 -12.36 5.08 -65.84
CA ALA A 20 -11.53 4.03 -65.28
C ALA A 20 -12.45 2.91 -64.77
N VAL A 21 -12.37 1.74 -65.40
CA VAL A 21 -13.03 0.54 -64.88
C VAL A 21 -12.28 0.19 -63.61
N PHE A 22 -12.84 0.58 -62.47
CA PHE A 22 -12.43 0.04 -61.19
C PHE A 22 -12.51 -1.48 -61.32
N PRO A 23 -11.45 -2.23 -60.96
CA PRO A 23 -11.60 -3.66 -60.81
C PRO A 23 -12.81 -3.85 -59.90
N SER A 24 -13.75 -4.72 -60.28
CA SER A 24 -14.82 -5.09 -59.37
C SER A 24 -14.13 -5.45 -58.06
N LEU A 25 -14.42 -4.71 -56.98
CA LEU A 25 -14.08 -5.12 -55.63
C LEU A 25 -14.83 -6.44 -55.44
N GLY A 26 -14.26 -7.54 -55.92
CA GLY A 26 -14.75 -8.88 -55.60
C GLY A 26 -14.63 -8.96 -54.10
N ASP A 27 -15.78 -9.16 -53.44
CA ASP A 27 -15.99 -9.12 -51.98
C ASP A 27 -14.69 -9.03 -51.19
N VAL A 28 -14.13 -7.82 -51.10
CA VAL A 28 -12.99 -7.59 -50.23
C VAL A 28 -13.61 -7.48 -48.85
N GLU A 29 -13.64 -8.61 -48.16
CA GLU A 29 -14.05 -8.70 -46.78
C GLU A 29 -13.04 -7.90 -45.95
N TYR A 30 -13.40 -6.65 -45.63
CA TYR A 30 -12.68 -5.86 -44.65
C TYR A 30 -12.87 -6.54 -43.29
N ALA A 31 -11.97 -7.44 -42.93
CA ALA A 31 -11.82 -7.85 -41.55
C ALA A 31 -11.32 -6.64 -40.76
N ALA A 32 -12.09 -6.19 -39.77
CA ALA A 32 -11.55 -5.27 -38.77
C ALA A 32 -10.29 -5.91 -38.18
N GLU A 33 -9.25 -5.11 -37.94
CA GLU A 33 -8.05 -5.58 -37.23
C GLU A 33 -8.52 -6.34 -35.98
N GLU A 34 -8.05 -7.58 -35.79
CA GLU A 34 -8.34 -8.31 -34.57
C GLU A 34 -7.91 -7.43 -33.39
N GLU A 35 -8.86 -7.14 -32.49
CA GLU A 35 -8.65 -6.31 -31.32
C GLU A 35 -7.48 -6.92 -30.53
N ASP A 36 -6.27 -6.32 -30.62
CA ASP A 36 -5.08 -6.81 -29.91
C ASP A 36 -5.27 -6.60 -28.41
N THR A 37 -6.02 -7.53 -27.85
CA THR A 37 -6.49 -7.54 -26.47
C THR A 37 -5.31 -7.58 -25.50
N GLN A 38 -4.15 -8.11 -25.94
CA GLN A 38 -2.94 -8.15 -25.13
C GLN A 38 -2.27 -6.78 -25.05
N THR A 39 -2.05 -6.11 -26.19
CA THR A 39 -1.42 -4.78 -26.22
C THR A 39 -2.28 -3.73 -25.51
N GLU A 40 -3.60 -3.76 -25.71
CA GLU A 40 -4.52 -2.86 -25.00
C GLU A 40 -4.45 -3.08 -23.47
N SER A 41 -4.52 -4.34 -23.04
CA SER A 41 -4.50 -4.66 -21.61
C SER A 41 -3.15 -4.38 -20.95
N LEU A 42 -2.02 -4.55 -21.66
CA LEU A 42 -0.70 -4.11 -21.20
C LEU A 42 -0.61 -2.59 -21.07
N SER A 43 -1.24 -1.85 -21.99
CA SER A 43 -1.31 -0.39 -21.94
C SER A 43 -2.14 0.08 -20.74
N ILE A 44 -3.24 -0.60 -20.44
CA ILE A 44 -4.07 -0.35 -19.25
C ILE A 44 -3.28 -0.59 -17.96
N LEU A 45 -2.59 -1.73 -17.85
CA LEU A 45 -1.74 -2.02 -16.69
C LEU A 45 -0.62 -0.99 -16.52
N SER A 46 0.04 -0.61 -17.61
CA SER A 46 1.11 0.40 -17.59
C SER A 46 0.58 1.76 -17.12
N THR A 47 -0.62 2.14 -17.56
CA THR A 47 -1.29 3.38 -17.14
C THR A 47 -1.64 3.33 -15.65
N LEU A 48 -2.19 2.21 -15.16
CA LEU A 48 -2.48 2.02 -13.73
C LEU A 48 -1.22 2.17 -12.87
N LEU A 49 -0.12 1.53 -13.27
CA LEU A 49 1.16 1.60 -12.55
C LEU A 49 1.76 3.01 -12.58
N ALA A 50 1.65 3.73 -13.71
CA ALA A 50 2.08 5.12 -13.80
C ALA A 50 1.27 6.03 -12.87
N ASP A 51 -0.04 5.80 -12.73
CA ASP A 51 -0.86 6.57 -11.79
C ASP A 51 -0.57 6.22 -10.33
N PHE A 52 -0.29 4.94 -10.03
CA PHE A 52 0.23 4.55 -8.71
C PHE A 52 1.54 5.27 -8.40
N PHE A 53 2.46 5.37 -9.37
CA PHE A 53 3.71 6.10 -9.19
C PHE A 53 3.47 7.58 -8.85
N LYS A 54 2.56 8.27 -9.56
CA LYS A 54 2.21 9.68 -9.25
C LYS A 54 1.58 9.81 -7.86
N LEU A 55 0.64 8.94 -7.50
CA LEU A 55 0.02 8.95 -6.16
C LEU A 55 1.07 8.77 -5.06
N ARG A 56 2.06 7.90 -5.30
CA ARG A 56 3.17 7.68 -4.39
C ARG A 56 4.03 8.92 -4.21
N GLU A 57 4.35 9.64 -5.29
CA GLU A 57 5.11 10.90 -5.20
C GLU A 57 4.36 11.96 -4.39
N GLU A 58 3.06 12.12 -4.60
CA GLU A 58 2.23 13.04 -3.84
C GLU A 58 2.20 12.70 -2.35
N VAL A 59 1.99 11.42 -2.01
CA VAL A 59 2.03 10.94 -0.62
C VAL A 59 3.39 11.23 0.00
N LEU A 60 4.48 10.92 -0.69
CA LEU A 60 5.83 11.16 -0.20
C LEU A 60 6.10 12.65 0.04
N GLY A 61 5.62 13.52 -0.84
CA GLY A 61 5.69 14.97 -0.67
C GLY A 61 4.97 15.45 0.60
N LEU A 62 3.83 14.85 0.94
CA LEU A 62 3.12 15.14 2.20
C LEU A 62 3.92 14.70 3.43
N TRP A 63 4.57 13.53 3.39
CA TRP A 63 5.43 13.06 4.48
C TRP A 63 6.67 13.91 4.67
N GLN A 64 7.27 14.43 3.58
CA GLN A 64 8.36 15.40 3.66
C GLN A 64 7.91 16.72 4.30
N GLN A 65 6.71 17.21 3.99
CA GLN A 65 6.14 18.38 4.65
C GLN A 65 5.87 18.14 6.14
N TYR A 66 5.41 16.94 6.52
CA TYR A 66 5.29 16.55 7.93
C TYR A 66 6.66 16.54 8.63
N GLN A 67 7.68 15.96 8.00
CA GLN A 67 9.05 15.95 8.53
C GLN A 67 9.59 17.37 8.73
N ALA A 68 9.30 18.29 7.81
CA ALA A 68 9.63 19.70 7.91
C ALA A 68 8.79 20.49 8.95
N GLY A 69 7.78 19.86 9.55
CA GLY A 69 6.89 20.46 10.53
C GLY A 69 5.80 21.37 9.95
N SER A 70 5.61 21.37 8.62
CA SER A 70 4.60 22.20 7.94
C SER A 70 3.23 21.54 7.79
N ARG A 71 3.11 20.25 8.14
CA ARG A 71 1.86 19.48 8.14
C ARG A 71 1.74 18.70 9.44
N ASP A 72 0.50 18.49 9.88
CA ASP A 72 0.19 17.63 11.01
C ASP A 72 0.20 16.15 10.58
N LEU A 73 0.49 15.27 11.54
CA LEU A 73 0.49 13.82 11.28
C LEU A 73 -0.88 13.35 10.81
N ALA A 74 -1.96 13.95 11.32
CA ALA A 74 -3.32 13.55 11.01
C ALA A 74 -3.71 13.79 9.55
N ALA A 75 -3.43 14.98 8.99
CA ALA A 75 -3.71 15.21 7.58
C ALA A 75 -2.92 14.27 6.68
N VAL A 76 -1.64 14.01 6.99
CA VAL A 76 -0.80 13.14 6.17
C VAL A 76 -1.20 11.67 6.29
N ALA A 77 -1.54 11.18 7.47
CA ALA A 77 -2.03 9.82 7.68
C ALA A 77 -3.37 9.58 6.96
N VAL A 78 -4.31 10.53 7.06
CA VAL A 78 -5.60 10.45 6.35
C VAL A 78 -5.38 10.47 4.84
N ALA A 79 -4.58 11.41 4.32
CA ALA A 79 -4.28 11.48 2.89
C ALA A 79 -3.61 10.20 2.37
N THR A 80 -2.68 9.63 3.14
CA THR A 80 -2.02 8.36 2.82
C THR A 80 -3.02 7.22 2.72
N ASN A 81 -3.90 7.07 3.73
CA ASN A 81 -4.93 6.03 3.71
C ASN A 81 -5.94 6.23 2.56
N THR A 82 -6.29 7.49 2.26
CA THR A 82 -7.12 7.84 1.10
C THR A 82 -6.43 7.50 -0.22
N ALA A 83 -5.12 7.71 -0.36
CA ALA A 83 -4.38 7.34 -1.57
C ALA A 83 -4.37 5.82 -1.78
N ILE A 84 -4.21 5.02 -0.72
CA ILE A 84 -4.31 3.55 -0.80
C ILE A 84 -5.73 3.14 -1.21
N LYS A 85 -6.76 3.79 -0.64
CA LYS A 85 -8.15 3.55 -1.04
C LYS A 85 -8.40 3.89 -2.52
N LEU A 86 -7.86 5.02 -2.98
CA LEU A 86 -7.98 5.46 -4.37
C LEU A 86 -7.30 4.46 -5.32
N ALA A 87 -6.09 4.01 -4.99
CA ALA A 87 -5.39 2.98 -5.75
C ALA A 87 -6.22 1.70 -5.90
N HIS A 88 -6.90 1.27 -4.83
CA HIS A 88 -7.83 0.14 -4.87
C HIS A 88 -9.01 0.42 -5.83
N SER A 89 -9.63 1.60 -5.76
CA SER A 89 -10.71 1.98 -6.68
C SER A 89 -10.27 2.01 -8.15
N MET A 90 -9.09 2.57 -8.44
CA MET A 90 -8.54 2.61 -9.80
C MET A 90 -8.29 1.20 -10.35
N GLU A 91 -7.79 0.27 -9.52
CA GLU A 91 -7.60 -1.12 -9.94
C GLU A 91 -8.93 -1.84 -10.19
N GLU A 92 -9.96 -1.58 -9.37
CA GLU A 92 -11.30 -2.15 -9.56
C GLU A 92 -11.92 -1.74 -10.91
N GLU A 93 -11.74 -0.49 -11.33
CA GLU A 93 -12.22 0.03 -12.62
C GLU A 93 -11.65 -0.73 -13.83
N VAL A 94 -10.41 -1.23 -13.72
CA VAL A 94 -9.72 -1.97 -14.78
C VAL A 94 -9.68 -3.48 -14.54
N SER A 95 -10.36 -3.97 -13.50
CA SER A 95 -10.25 -5.36 -13.02
C SER A 95 -10.68 -6.40 -14.07
N THR A 96 -11.63 -6.06 -14.93
CA THR A 96 -12.10 -6.97 -15.99
C THR A 96 -11.02 -7.21 -17.03
N GLN A 97 -10.32 -6.15 -17.43
CA GLN A 97 -9.22 -6.18 -18.40
C GLN A 97 -8.01 -6.90 -17.81
N LEU A 98 -7.67 -6.62 -16.55
CA LEU A 98 -6.58 -7.33 -15.85
C LEU A 98 -6.86 -8.84 -15.74
N LYS A 99 -8.12 -9.24 -15.52
CA LYS A 99 -8.52 -10.67 -15.48
C LYS A 99 -8.36 -11.38 -16.82
N LYS A 100 -8.56 -10.69 -17.96
CA LYS A 100 -8.35 -11.27 -19.30
C LYS A 100 -6.90 -11.74 -19.51
N LEU A 101 -5.94 -11.10 -18.84
CA LEU A 101 -4.51 -11.44 -18.90
C LEU A 101 -4.04 -12.39 -17.78
N GLY A 102 -4.94 -13.14 -17.15
CA GLY A 102 -4.59 -14.07 -16.06
C GLY A 102 -4.40 -13.40 -14.70
N GLY A 103 -4.66 -12.10 -14.60
CA GLY A 103 -4.58 -11.32 -13.37
C GLY A 103 -3.14 -11.01 -12.92
N VAL A 104 -3.06 -10.35 -11.76
CA VAL A 104 -1.82 -9.85 -11.14
C VAL A 104 -0.68 -10.87 -11.08
N LYS A 105 -1.02 -12.14 -10.84
CA LYS A 105 -0.03 -13.21 -10.67
C LYS A 105 0.72 -13.56 -11.95
N GLU A 106 0.05 -13.54 -13.10
CA GLU A 106 0.64 -13.88 -14.40
C GLU A 106 1.24 -12.64 -15.08
N LEU A 107 0.57 -11.49 -14.91
CA LEU A 107 0.94 -10.23 -15.54
C LEU A 107 2.29 -9.68 -15.08
N ILE A 108 2.53 -9.67 -13.78
CA ILE A 108 3.66 -8.91 -13.23
C ILE A 108 5.01 -9.59 -13.51
N PRO A 109 5.16 -10.92 -13.40
CA PRO A 109 6.37 -11.59 -13.88
C PRO A 109 6.65 -11.34 -15.37
N MET A 110 5.60 -11.34 -16.20
CA MET A 110 5.72 -11.07 -17.64
C MET A 110 6.24 -9.66 -17.91
N VAL A 111 5.60 -8.64 -17.35
CA VAL A 111 5.97 -7.23 -17.57
C VAL A 111 7.33 -6.91 -16.96
N PHE A 112 7.62 -7.43 -15.76
CA PHE A 112 8.93 -7.30 -15.13
C PHE A 112 10.05 -7.92 -15.97
N GLY A 113 9.84 -9.14 -16.48
CA GLY A 113 10.79 -9.81 -17.36
C GLY A 113 11.04 -9.04 -18.65
N GLY A 114 9.97 -8.54 -19.28
CA GLY A 114 10.05 -7.70 -20.47
C GLY A 114 10.81 -6.39 -20.24
N ALA A 115 10.54 -5.69 -19.13
CA ALA A 115 11.24 -4.45 -18.78
C ALA A 115 12.73 -4.67 -18.52
N CYS A 116 13.09 -5.77 -17.83
CA CYS A 116 14.50 -6.14 -17.65
C CYS A 116 15.18 -6.43 -19.00
N ALA A 117 14.52 -7.22 -19.85
CA ALA A 117 15.06 -7.59 -21.16
C ALA A 117 15.27 -6.37 -22.07
N ALA A 118 14.38 -5.38 -22.01
CA ALA A 118 14.53 -4.11 -22.74
C ALA A 118 15.79 -3.32 -22.34
N GLN A 119 16.31 -3.55 -21.13
CA GLN A 119 17.57 -2.98 -20.65
C GLN A 119 18.77 -3.91 -20.83
N GLY A 120 18.60 -5.05 -21.52
CA GLY A 120 19.63 -6.07 -21.66
C GLY A 120 19.96 -6.79 -20.34
N LEU A 121 19.01 -6.83 -19.41
CA LEU A 121 19.14 -7.52 -18.13
C LEU A 121 18.25 -8.75 -18.11
N HIS A 122 18.71 -9.80 -17.43
CA HIS A 122 17.90 -10.97 -17.13
C HIS A 122 17.76 -11.16 -15.61
N PRO A 123 16.54 -11.34 -15.06
CA PRO A 123 16.32 -11.49 -13.61
C PRO A 123 17.07 -12.66 -12.96
N GLU A 124 17.37 -13.71 -13.71
CA GLU A 124 18.10 -14.88 -13.21
C GLU A 124 19.63 -14.75 -13.28
N ASP A 125 20.16 -13.65 -13.83
CA ASP A 125 21.61 -13.38 -13.88
C ASP A 125 22.13 -12.91 -12.50
N LYS A 126 22.02 -13.80 -11.53
CA LYS A 126 22.38 -13.56 -10.13
C LYS A 126 23.90 -13.42 -9.98
N ARG A 127 24.34 -12.45 -9.17
CA ARG A 127 25.77 -12.29 -8.85
C ARG A 127 26.24 -13.39 -7.89
N GLN A 128 25.39 -13.77 -6.92
CA GLN A 128 25.65 -14.84 -5.97
C GLN A 128 24.52 -15.88 -6.01
N PRO A 129 24.81 -17.18 -5.79
CA PRO A 129 23.77 -18.22 -5.78
C PRO A 129 22.65 -17.99 -4.75
N THR A 130 22.95 -17.28 -3.66
CA THR A 130 22.01 -16.94 -2.59
C THR A 130 21.16 -15.70 -2.89
N ASP A 131 21.44 -14.98 -3.97
CA ASP A 131 20.68 -13.79 -4.33
C ASP A 131 19.26 -14.18 -4.77
N ASP A 132 18.28 -13.37 -4.38
CA ASP A 132 16.89 -13.62 -4.73
C ASP A 132 16.70 -13.51 -6.27
N TYR A 133 17.36 -12.53 -6.89
CA TYR A 133 17.38 -12.26 -8.34
C TYR A 133 18.58 -11.34 -8.69
N ASN A 134 18.75 -11.00 -9.96
CA ASN A 134 19.71 -10.00 -10.43
C ASN A 134 19.37 -8.60 -9.90
N TYR A 135 20.08 -8.14 -8.87
CA TYR A 135 19.80 -6.84 -8.23
C TYR A 135 19.98 -5.62 -9.14
N ARG A 136 20.58 -5.75 -10.33
CA ARG A 136 20.57 -4.67 -11.34
C ARG A 136 19.16 -4.35 -11.82
N CYS A 137 18.22 -5.29 -11.69
CA CYS A 137 16.81 -5.12 -11.99
C CYS A 137 16.02 -4.44 -10.85
N TYR A 138 16.67 -4.01 -9.76
CA TYR A 138 15.96 -3.48 -8.58
C TYR A 138 15.09 -2.26 -8.90
N ALA A 139 15.55 -1.34 -9.75
CA ALA A 139 14.76 -0.20 -10.19
C ALA A 139 13.42 -0.65 -10.84
N GLU A 140 13.46 -1.65 -11.71
CA GLU A 140 12.26 -2.22 -12.33
C GLU A 140 11.36 -2.89 -11.29
N THR A 141 11.93 -3.66 -10.36
CA THR A 141 11.12 -4.27 -9.29
C THR A 141 10.40 -3.24 -8.42
N ASN A 142 10.96 -2.04 -8.27
CA ASN A 142 10.37 -0.95 -7.52
C ASN A 142 9.20 -0.33 -8.28
N PHE A 143 9.35 -0.06 -9.57
CA PHE A 143 8.27 0.48 -10.41
C PHE A 143 7.11 -0.51 -10.56
N PHE A 144 7.40 -1.78 -10.87
CA PHE A 144 6.37 -2.82 -11.06
C PHE A 144 5.87 -3.44 -9.76
N LEU A 145 6.37 -3.00 -8.60
CA LEU A 145 6.06 -3.55 -7.27
C LEU A 145 6.35 -5.06 -7.13
N TYR A 146 7.16 -5.61 -8.04
CA TYR A 146 7.37 -7.06 -8.22
C TYR A 146 7.87 -7.72 -6.94
N ASN A 147 8.90 -7.15 -6.32
CA ASN A 147 9.50 -7.68 -5.10
C ASN A 147 8.50 -7.82 -3.95
N ILE A 148 7.64 -6.81 -3.79
CA ILE A 148 6.62 -6.77 -2.74
C ILE A 148 5.56 -7.82 -3.03
N LEU A 149 5.14 -7.98 -4.28
CA LEU A 149 4.18 -9.01 -4.69
C LEU A 149 4.72 -10.42 -4.47
N CYS A 150 5.98 -10.65 -4.85
CA CYS A 150 6.69 -11.90 -4.56
C CYS A 150 6.70 -12.18 -3.05
N LEU A 151 6.99 -11.16 -2.23
CA LEU A 151 7.04 -11.30 -0.78
C LEU A 151 5.64 -11.57 -0.19
N LEU A 152 4.61 -10.86 -0.64
CA LEU A 152 3.21 -11.10 -0.25
C LEU A 152 2.77 -12.52 -0.65
N ASN A 153 3.10 -12.97 -1.86
CA ASN A 153 2.76 -14.30 -2.33
C ASN A 153 3.50 -15.40 -1.54
N ALA A 154 4.79 -15.19 -1.27
CA ALA A 154 5.62 -16.07 -0.46
C ALA A 154 5.21 -16.09 1.01
N TYR A 155 4.65 -14.97 1.52
CA TYR A 155 4.07 -14.88 2.85
C TYR A 155 2.77 -15.69 2.91
N LYS A 156 2.96 -16.99 3.02
CA LYS A 156 1.95 -17.99 3.36
C LYS A 156 1.65 -17.83 4.85
N GLY A 157 1.03 -16.71 5.22
CA GLY A 157 0.36 -16.65 6.51
C GLY A 157 -0.60 -17.83 6.57
N GLN A 158 -0.33 -18.76 7.48
CA GLN A 158 -1.06 -20.01 7.58
C GLN A 158 -2.46 -19.70 8.14
N GLY A 159 -3.40 -19.31 7.26
CA GLY A 159 -4.79 -18.99 7.62
C GLY A 159 -4.98 -17.97 8.75
N LEU A 160 -6.22 -17.82 9.22
CA LEU A 160 -6.55 -17.08 10.44
C LEU A 160 -6.50 -17.97 11.70
N SER A 161 -6.29 -19.28 11.52
CA SER A 161 -6.36 -20.31 12.57
C SER A 161 -5.01 -20.78 13.10
N ASP A 162 -3.92 -20.53 12.37
CA ASP A 162 -2.63 -21.15 12.70
C ASP A 162 -1.71 -20.18 13.44
N THR A 163 -0.67 -20.73 14.04
CA THR A 163 0.32 -19.98 14.81
C THR A 163 0.92 -18.86 13.95
N CYS A 164 0.91 -17.62 14.48
CA CYS A 164 1.39 -16.44 13.77
C CYS A 164 2.81 -16.71 13.23
N PRO A 165 3.09 -16.47 11.92
CA PRO A 165 4.42 -16.62 11.36
C PRO A 165 5.39 -15.80 12.18
N SER A 166 6.39 -16.46 12.77
CA SER A 166 7.41 -15.76 13.52
C SER A 166 8.39 -15.11 12.54
N CYS A 167 8.47 -13.78 12.55
CA CYS A 167 9.66 -13.13 12.03
C CYS A 167 10.80 -13.49 13.00
N ASN A 168 11.61 -14.47 12.61
CA ASN A 168 12.69 -15.02 13.44
C ASN A 168 14.05 -14.37 13.12
N GLY A 169 14.06 -13.29 12.33
CA GLY A 169 15.29 -12.59 11.95
C GLY A 169 16.15 -13.31 10.92
N LYS A 170 15.66 -14.41 10.31
CA LYS A 170 16.40 -15.14 9.27
C LYS A 170 16.87 -14.25 8.12
N PHE A 171 16.12 -13.19 7.81
CA PHE A 171 16.41 -12.23 6.75
C PHE A 171 16.93 -10.88 7.29
N GLY A 172 17.44 -10.88 8.53
CA GLY A 172 17.86 -9.66 9.21
C GLY A 172 16.70 -8.91 9.87
N TRP A 173 17.02 -7.71 10.35
CA TRP A 173 16.11 -6.80 11.03
C TRP A 173 16.30 -5.41 10.45
N TYR A 174 15.20 -4.70 10.25
CA TYR A 174 15.25 -3.33 9.78
C TYR A 174 15.86 -2.41 10.84
N ARG A 175 16.73 -1.52 10.38
CA ARG A 175 17.38 -0.50 11.19
C ARG A 175 17.18 0.86 10.53
N ASP A 176 16.64 1.81 11.30
CA ASP A 176 16.33 3.17 10.86
C ASP A 176 17.54 4.11 10.87
N ASP A 177 18.67 3.66 11.42
CA ASP A 177 19.97 4.36 11.41
C ASP A 177 20.88 3.95 10.24
N HIS A 178 20.53 2.87 9.54
CA HIS A 178 21.31 2.32 8.43
C HIS A 178 20.83 2.86 7.10
N LYS A 179 21.77 3.10 6.17
CA LYS A 179 21.50 3.50 4.80
C LYS A 179 22.19 2.54 3.85
N ALA A 180 21.43 1.73 3.14
CA ALA A 180 21.96 0.82 2.14
C ALA A 180 22.83 1.52 1.08
N GLU A 181 23.98 0.94 0.81
CA GLU A 181 24.96 1.45 -0.17
C GLU A 181 24.65 0.98 -1.59
N ASP A 182 24.06 -0.22 -1.74
CA ASP A 182 23.71 -0.81 -3.02
C ASP A 182 22.30 -1.41 -3.07
N ASP A 183 21.87 -1.84 -4.26
CA ASP A 183 20.51 -2.37 -4.49
C ASP A 183 20.26 -3.72 -3.79
N ARG A 184 21.31 -4.49 -3.52
CA ARG A 184 21.22 -5.74 -2.78
C ARG A 184 20.89 -5.46 -1.33
N GLU A 185 21.62 -4.54 -0.71
CA GLU A 185 21.37 -4.09 0.66
C GLU A 185 20.00 -3.42 0.79
N ARG A 186 19.61 -2.57 -0.16
CA ARG A 186 18.28 -1.93 -0.18
C ARG A 186 17.16 -2.96 -0.16
N TRP A 187 17.30 -4.02 -0.96
CA TRP A 187 16.32 -5.09 -0.95
C TRP A 187 16.30 -5.89 0.36
N GLN A 188 17.46 -6.19 0.95
CA GLN A 188 17.48 -6.88 2.24
C GLN A 188 16.82 -6.04 3.35
N GLU A 189 17.04 -4.73 3.37
CA GLU A 189 16.35 -3.82 4.29
C GLU A 189 14.83 -3.82 4.06
N ASP A 190 14.38 -3.67 2.81
CA ASP A 190 12.95 -3.69 2.45
C ASP A 190 12.28 -5.00 2.88
N LYS A 191 12.96 -6.11 2.61
CA LYS A 191 12.50 -7.46 2.93
C LYS A 191 12.39 -7.64 4.45
N ALA A 192 13.39 -7.19 5.21
CA ALA A 192 13.35 -7.24 6.67
C ALA A 192 12.20 -6.40 7.24
N ALA A 193 12.06 -5.14 6.79
CA ALA A 193 11.01 -4.23 7.24
C ALA A 193 9.60 -4.78 6.97
N LEU A 194 9.34 -5.28 5.76
CA LEU A 194 8.04 -5.84 5.40
C LEU A 194 7.74 -7.13 6.15
N LEU A 195 8.72 -8.02 6.36
CA LEU A 195 8.49 -9.26 7.10
C LEU A 195 8.23 -9.01 8.59
N GLU A 196 8.88 -8.03 9.20
CA GLU A 196 8.56 -7.55 10.56
C GLU A 196 7.13 -7.01 10.61
N LEU A 197 6.77 -6.12 9.67
CA LEU A 197 5.44 -5.54 9.58
C LEU A 197 4.36 -6.61 9.39
N PHE A 198 4.54 -7.56 8.48
CA PHE A 198 3.57 -8.61 8.19
C PHE A 198 3.34 -9.55 9.38
N ALA A 199 4.36 -9.80 10.20
CA ALA A 199 4.22 -10.56 11.43
C ALA A 199 3.33 -9.81 12.44
N ASP A 200 3.54 -8.51 12.60
CA ASP A 200 2.73 -7.68 13.52
C ASP A 200 1.31 -7.42 13.01
N MET A 201 1.14 -7.21 11.71
CA MET A 201 -0.18 -7.16 11.07
C MET A 201 -0.91 -8.49 11.21
N HIS A 202 -0.20 -9.63 11.15
CA HIS A 202 -0.81 -10.93 11.40
C HIS A 202 -1.39 -10.98 12.82
N VAL A 203 -0.63 -10.57 13.84
CA VAL A 203 -1.12 -10.48 15.23
C VAL A 203 -2.35 -9.58 15.34
N ILE A 204 -2.36 -8.43 14.65
CA ILE A 204 -3.51 -7.52 14.62
C ILE A 204 -4.76 -8.22 14.07
N VAL A 205 -4.63 -8.93 12.95
CA VAL A 205 -5.80 -9.50 12.26
C VAL A 205 -6.31 -10.81 12.90
N THR A 206 -5.46 -11.57 13.60
CA THR A 206 -5.85 -12.85 14.21
C THR A 206 -6.14 -12.75 15.70
N THR A 207 -5.35 -12.00 16.46
CA THR A 207 -5.43 -11.95 17.93
C THR A 207 -6.17 -10.72 18.43
N LEU A 208 -5.90 -9.54 17.88
CA LEU A 208 -6.50 -8.28 18.33
C LEU A 208 -7.86 -8.01 17.67
N LYS A 209 -8.80 -8.94 17.85
CA LYS A 209 -10.14 -8.92 17.21
C LYS A 209 -11.05 -7.74 17.62
N GLY A 210 -10.63 -6.88 18.55
CA GLY A 210 -11.36 -5.71 19.03
C GLY A 210 -10.89 -4.37 18.45
N ILE A 211 -9.87 -4.34 17.59
CA ILE A 211 -9.41 -3.11 16.96
C ILE A 211 -10.47 -2.59 15.97
N GLN A 212 -11.15 -1.51 16.35
CA GLN A 212 -12.25 -0.91 15.56
C GLN A 212 -11.75 -0.20 14.31
N VAL A 213 -10.61 0.50 14.42
CA VAL A 213 -10.05 1.29 13.32
C VAL A 213 -8.89 0.53 12.67
N GLN A 214 -9.05 0.24 11.38
CA GLN A 214 -8.01 -0.36 10.55
C GLN A 214 -7.87 0.50 9.29
N ASP A 215 -6.62 0.78 8.91
CA ASP A 215 -6.31 1.38 7.62
C ASP A 215 -6.57 0.40 6.47
N GLU A 216 -6.63 0.91 5.24
CA GLU A 216 -6.89 0.12 4.04
C GLU A 216 -5.80 -0.92 3.78
N PHE A 217 -4.56 -0.68 4.21
CA PHE A 217 -3.48 -1.64 4.05
C PHE A 217 -3.66 -2.86 4.98
N VAL A 218 -3.97 -2.64 6.26
CA VAL A 218 -4.31 -3.69 7.23
C VAL A 218 -5.55 -4.47 6.77
N LYS A 219 -6.58 -3.78 6.26
CA LYS A 219 -7.78 -4.44 5.70
C LYS A 219 -7.44 -5.33 4.50
N GLY A 220 -6.64 -4.84 3.55
CA GLY A 220 -6.18 -5.61 2.41
C GLY A 220 -5.34 -6.82 2.82
N PHE A 221 -4.46 -6.64 3.82
CA PHE A 221 -3.68 -7.73 4.39
C PHE A 221 -4.57 -8.79 5.06
N LYS A 222 -5.61 -8.37 5.80
CA LYS A 222 -6.61 -9.28 6.37
C LYS A 222 -7.35 -10.07 5.29
N GLN A 223 -7.78 -9.41 4.21
CA GLN A 223 -8.43 -10.06 3.07
C GLN A 223 -7.49 -11.08 2.41
N LYS A 224 -6.21 -10.74 2.24
CA LYS A 224 -5.19 -11.66 1.75
C LYS A 224 -5.06 -12.90 2.64
N MET A 225 -5.01 -12.71 3.95
CA MET A 225 -4.91 -13.80 4.93
C MET A 225 -6.14 -14.73 4.89
N GLN A 226 -7.33 -14.17 4.72
CA GLN A 226 -8.59 -14.92 4.61
C GLN A 226 -8.68 -15.72 3.31
N THR A 227 -8.37 -15.08 2.18
CA THR A 227 -8.52 -15.67 0.84
C THR A 227 -7.32 -16.49 0.39
N LYS A 228 -6.18 -16.35 1.08
CA LYS A 228 -4.85 -16.88 0.70
C LYS A 228 -4.39 -16.41 -0.68
N LYS A 229 -4.99 -15.34 -1.22
CA LYS A 229 -4.66 -14.73 -2.51
C LYS A 229 -4.37 -13.24 -2.30
N ILE A 230 -3.50 -12.68 -3.13
CA ILE A 230 -3.30 -11.22 -3.14
C ILE A 230 -4.58 -10.59 -3.73
N PRO A 231 -5.26 -9.67 -3.01
CA PRO A 231 -6.50 -9.06 -3.49
C PRO A 231 -6.33 -8.26 -4.78
N GLY A 232 -5.20 -7.57 -4.92
CA GLY A 232 -4.84 -6.75 -6.08
C GLY A 232 -3.44 -6.16 -5.95
N VAL A 233 -2.96 -5.51 -7.00
CA VAL A 233 -1.69 -4.76 -7.04
C VAL A 233 -1.69 -3.63 -6.01
N TRP A 234 -2.85 -3.02 -5.73
CA TRP A 234 -3.03 -1.95 -4.75
C TRP A 234 -2.54 -2.35 -3.35
N LEU A 235 -2.57 -3.63 -3.00
CA LEU A 235 -2.03 -4.10 -1.71
C LEU A 235 -0.49 -3.97 -1.67
N ALA A 236 0.18 -4.28 -2.79
CA ALA A 236 1.61 -4.07 -2.92
C ALA A 236 1.97 -2.58 -2.96
N PHE A 237 1.10 -1.75 -3.53
CA PHE A 237 1.21 -0.29 -3.44
C PHE A 237 1.15 0.19 -1.98
N GLY A 238 0.21 -0.29 -1.16
CA GLY A 238 0.16 0.04 0.27
C GLY A 238 1.44 -0.33 1.03
N ALA A 239 1.99 -1.52 0.77
CA ALA A 239 3.28 -1.95 1.32
C ALA A 239 4.46 -1.09 0.82
N ARG A 240 4.43 -0.61 -0.42
CA ARG A 240 5.43 0.32 -0.96
C ARG A 240 5.38 1.66 -0.25
N ILE A 241 4.18 2.21 -0.08
CA ILE A 241 3.97 3.46 0.66
C ILE A 241 4.52 3.35 2.07
N TYR A 242 4.28 2.23 2.77
CA TYR A 242 4.88 1.98 4.08
C TYR A 242 6.41 2.10 4.05
N LEU A 243 7.08 1.44 3.09
CA LEU A 243 8.54 1.50 2.95
C LEU A 243 9.04 2.92 2.64
N ASP A 244 8.33 3.66 1.81
CA ASP A 244 8.73 5.03 1.46
C ASP A 244 8.58 5.99 2.64
N VAL A 245 7.53 5.85 3.43
CA VAL A 245 7.35 6.61 4.69
C VAL A 245 8.46 6.26 5.67
N LEU A 246 8.71 4.97 5.87
CA LEU A 246 9.74 4.47 6.78
C LEU A 246 11.12 5.01 6.41
N LYS A 247 11.48 4.99 5.12
CA LYS A 247 12.77 5.44 4.62
C LYS A 247 12.91 6.96 4.53
N SER A 248 11.84 7.68 4.20
CA SER A 248 11.89 9.15 4.10
C SER A 248 12.02 9.83 5.46
N LEU A 249 11.32 9.31 6.48
CA LEU A 249 11.42 9.83 7.83
C LEU A 249 12.70 9.39 8.55
N GLY A 250 13.27 8.24 8.19
CA GLY A 250 14.42 7.67 8.91
C GLY A 250 14.10 7.49 10.39
N SER A 251 14.98 7.95 11.29
CA SER A 251 14.75 7.88 12.74
C SER A 251 13.52 8.66 13.21
N GLU A 252 13.08 9.69 12.48
CA GLU A 252 11.91 10.51 12.85
C GLU A 252 10.60 9.74 12.75
N VAL A 253 10.58 8.56 12.10
CA VAL A 253 9.41 7.69 12.00
C VAL A 253 8.84 7.34 13.39
N ARG A 254 9.72 7.25 14.40
CA ARG A 254 9.40 6.89 15.79
C ARG A 254 8.45 7.87 16.47
N ARG A 255 8.41 9.13 16.01
CA ARG A 255 7.59 10.19 16.61
C ARG A 255 6.11 9.89 16.58
N GLY A 256 5.64 9.09 15.62
CA GLY A 256 4.24 8.65 15.57
C GLY A 256 3.84 7.81 16.79
N GLY A 257 4.67 6.83 17.14
CA GLY A 257 4.45 5.98 18.31
C GLY A 257 4.59 6.74 19.63
N GLU A 258 5.56 7.63 19.75
CA GLU A 258 5.72 8.52 20.90
C GLU A 258 4.50 9.45 21.08
N TYR A 259 3.99 9.99 19.98
CA TYR A 259 2.82 10.84 19.97
C TYR A 259 1.56 10.09 20.42
N LEU A 260 1.34 8.86 19.91
CA LEU A 260 0.25 7.99 20.36
C LEU A 260 0.30 7.79 21.87
N LYS A 261 1.44 7.32 22.40
CA LYS A 261 1.62 7.09 23.84
C LYS A 261 1.32 8.34 24.68
N ARG A 262 1.84 9.50 24.25
CA ARG A 262 1.62 10.77 24.95
C ARG A 262 0.14 11.13 25.04
N ILE A 263 -0.58 11.01 23.92
CA ILE A 263 -2.00 11.36 23.87
C ILE A 263 -2.84 10.36 24.66
N THR A 264 -2.59 9.06 24.52
CA THR A 264 -3.33 8.04 25.26
C THR A 264 -3.15 8.20 26.77
N ASN A 265 -1.92 8.45 27.23
CA ASN A 265 -1.66 8.65 28.66
C ASN A 265 -2.37 9.91 29.18
N SER A 266 -2.28 11.02 28.45
CA SER A 266 -2.97 12.25 28.82
C SER A 266 -4.49 12.08 28.91
N ILE A 267 -5.12 11.39 27.95
CA ILE A 267 -6.56 11.12 28.00
C ILE A 267 -6.90 10.15 29.14
N GLY A 268 -6.09 9.11 29.32
CA GLY A 268 -6.25 8.13 30.39
C GLY A 268 -6.24 8.77 31.77
N ASP A 269 -5.30 9.67 32.03
CA ASP A 269 -5.18 10.39 33.29
C ASP A 269 -6.43 11.24 33.54
N VAL A 270 -6.88 12.00 32.55
CA VAL A 270 -8.11 12.83 32.66
C VAL A 270 -9.34 11.98 32.98
N VAL A 271 -9.53 10.85 32.27
CA VAL A 271 -10.70 9.97 32.47
C VAL A 271 -10.65 9.29 33.84
N ARG A 272 -9.46 8.84 34.29
CA ARG A 272 -9.28 8.17 35.58
C ARG A 272 -9.41 9.13 36.76
N GLU A 273 -9.01 10.37 36.61
CA GLU A 273 -9.05 11.36 37.68
C GLU A 273 -10.40 12.05 37.83
N ALA A 274 -11.27 12.02 36.81
CA ALA A 274 -12.59 12.66 36.85
C ALA A 274 -13.58 11.92 37.77
N PRO A 275 -13.90 12.43 38.97
CA PRO A 275 -14.80 11.75 39.90
C PRO A 275 -16.26 11.76 39.43
N GLU A 276 -16.66 12.75 38.63
CA GLU A 276 -18.04 12.87 38.13
C GLU A 276 -18.37 11.83 37.06
N LEU A 277 -17.39 11.44 36.23
CA LEU A 277 -17.54 10.34 35.27
C LEU A 277 -17.77 8.99 35.98
N LYS A 278 -17.20 8.80 37.17
CA LYS A 278 -17.35 7.56 37.97
C LYS A 278 -18.72 7.40 38.62
N LYS A 279 -19.50 8.49 38.76
CA LYS A 279 -20.84 8.45 39.40
C LYS A 279 -21.94 8.04 38.42
N GLY A 280 -21.78 8.31 37.12
CA GLY A 280 -22.78 8.05 36.09
C GLY A 280 -22.77 6.59 35.61
N ARG A 281 -23.67 5.75 36.12
CA ARG A 281 -23.82 4.35 35.68
C ARG A 281 -24.06 4.19 34.16
N HIS A 282 -24.63 5.20 33.52
CA HIS A 282 -24.92 5.21 32.07
C HIS A 282 -23.67 5.35 31.18
N PHE A 283 -22.53 5.76 31.72
CA PHE A 283 -21.30 5.98 30.95
C PHE A 283 -20.25 4.89 31.15
N LYS A 284 -20.53 3.92 32.03
CA LYS A 284 -19.54 2.94 32.47
C LYS A 284 -18.95 2.15 31.29
N GLU A 285 -19.78 1.64 30.40
CA GLU A 285 -19.31 0.88 29.22
C GLU A 285 -18.42 1.74 28.31
N ALA A 286 -18.85 2.96 27.98
CA ALA A 286 -18.07 3.87 27.14
C ALA A 286 -16.72 4.27 27.79
N ILE A 287 -16.69 4.43 29.12
CA ILE A 287 -15.47 4.70 29.88
C ILE A 287 -14.57 3.46 29.87
N ASP A 288 -15.12 2.28 30.14
CA ASP A 288 -14.37 1.02 30.17
C ASP A 288 -13.76 0.72 28.79
N ASP A 289 -14.50 0.92 27.70
CA ASP A 289 -14.03 0.75 26.32
C ASP A 289 -12.91 1.75 25.96
N LEU A 290 -13.06 3.02 26.36
CA LEU A 290 -12.05 4.05 26.15
C LEU A 290 -10.77 3.74 26.95
N LEU A 291 -10.91 3.37 28.22
CA LEU A 291 -9.76 3.02 29.07
C LEU A 291 -9.08 1.74 28.59
N MET A 292 -9.82 0.75 28.12
CA MET A 292 -9.24 -0.44 27.50
C MET A 292 -8.39 -0.07 26.28
N SER A 293 -8.89 0.82 25.43
CA SER A 293 -8.14 1.30 24.26
C SER A 293 -6.91 2.11 24.66
N VAL A 294 -7.04 3.01 25.64
CA VAL A 294 -5.92 3.79 26.20
C VAL A 294 -4.85 2.88 26.79
N ASP A 295 -5.23 1.86 27.56
CA ASP A 295 -4.29 0.95 28.19
C ASP A 295 -3.60 0.04 27.18
N GLN A 296 -4.31 -0.37 26.12
CA GLN A 296 -3.73 -1.17 25.04
C GLN A 296 -2.61 -0.42 24.30
N TRP A 297 -2.77 0.89 24.07
CA TRP A 297 -1.85 1.68 23.22
C TRP A 297 -0.92 2.62 23.98
N GLY A 298 -1.28 3.02 25.20
CA GLY A 298 -0.50 3.92 26.04
C GLY A 298 0.47 3.24 27.00
N SER A 299 0.31 1.93 27.21
CA SER A 299 1.23 1.18 28.06
C SER A 299 2.63 1.12 27.44
N ASP A 300 3.67 1.17 28.29
CA ASP A 300 5.03 0.82 27.88
C ASP A 300 5.21 -0.68 27.62
N LYS A 301 4.16 -1.48 27.84
CA LYS A 301 4.13 -2.89 27.48
C LYS A 301 4.05 -3.04 25.96
N ASP A 302 4.99 -3.80 25.43
CA ASP A 302 4.92 -4.28 24.06
C ASP A 302 3.87 -5.40 23.95
N ILE A 303 2.67 -5.02 23.51
CA ILE A 303 1.54 -5.95 23.33
C ILE A 303 1.85 -7.04 22.30
N PHE A 304 2.63 -6.73 21.25
CA PHE A 304 2.96 -7.69 20.21
C PHE A 304 3.89 -8.75 20.75
N ASN A 305 4.94 -8.35 21.48
CA ASN A 305 5.83 -9.29 22.14
C ASN A 305 5.13 -10.10 23.24
N THR A 306 4.22 -9.48 23.98
CA THR A 306 3.41 -10.17 25.00
C THR A 306 2.55 -11.27 24.34
N ILE A 307 1.87 -10.95 23.24
CA ILE A 307 1.08 -11.93 22.48
C ILE A 307 1.97 -13.04 21.93
N ARG A 308 3.14 -12.71 21.39
CA ARG A 308 4.12 -13.70 20.91
C ARG A 308 4.52 -14.65 22.04
N GLN A 309 4.84 -14.12 23.22
CA GLN A 309 5.23 -14.90 24.39
C GLN A 309 4.12 -15.86 24.83
N VAL A 310 2.89 -15.37 24.97
CA VAL A 310 1.72 -16.19 25.34
C VAL A 310 1.41 -17.24 24.27
N SER A 311 1.70 -16.95 23.00
CA SER A 311 1.48 -17.86 21.87
C SER A 311 2.65 -18.84 21.63
N GLY A 312 3.69 -18.83 22.49
CA GLY A 312 4.87 -19.69 22.31
C GLY A 312 5.72 -19.36 21.10
N LEU A 313 5.62 -18.14 20.56
CA LEU A 313 6.37 -17.67 19.41
C LEU A 313 7.69 -17.02 19.87
N PRO A 314 8.73 -17.00 19.00
CA PRO A 314 9.94 -16.23 19.23
C PRO A 314 9.63 -14.80 19.71
N THR A 315 10.15 -14.47 20.89
CA THR A 315 9.94 -13.18 21.54
C THR A 315 11.00 -12.19 21.08
N ARG A 316 10.54 -10.98 20.77
CA ARG A 316 11.36 -9.82 20.46
C ARG A 316 10.52 -8.55 20.63
N PRO A 317 11.11 -7.45 21.12
CA PRO A 317 10.50 -6.13 21.03
C PRO A 317 10.02 -5.83 19.61
N SER A 318 8.74 -5.51 19.46
CA SER A 318 8.14 -5.03 18.22
C SER A 318 8.40 -3.53 18.07
N ASN A 319 8.84 -3.15 16.88
CA ASN A 319 8.93 -1.75 16.47
C ASN A 319 7.64 -1.29 15.78
N PHE A 320 6.55 -2.05 15.78
CA PHE A 320 5.36 -1.77 14.98
C PHE A 320 4.84 -0.35 15.18
N LEU A 321 4.60 0.07 16.43
CA LEU A 321 4.13 1.44 16.73
C LEU A 321 5.21 2.49 16.40
N SER A 322 6.49 2.15 16.57
CA SER A 322 7.59 3.06 16.26
C SER A 322 7.76 3.27 14.76
N TYR A 323 7.47 2.27 13.93
CA TYR A 323 7.70 2.31 12.49
C TYR A 323 6.42 2.48 11.68
N ASN A 324 5.26 2.64 12.34
CA ASN A 324 3.97 2.78 11.67
C ASN A 324 3.21 4.04 12.16
N PRO A 325 3.66 5.24 11.75
CA PRO A 325 3.06 6.51 12.16
C PRO A 325 1.63 6.68 11.63
N MET A 326 1.30 6.09 10.48
CA MET A 326 -0.06 6.09 9.92
C MET A 326 -1.04 5.34 10.83
N PHE A 327 -0.66 4.13 11.26
CA PHE A 327 -1.44 3.36 12.24
C PHE A 327 -1.62 4.15 13.54
N CYS A 328 -0.53 4.72 14.06
CA CYS A 328 -0.57 5.46 15.33
C CYS A 328 -1.55 6.64 15.30
N ASP A 329 -1.57 7.40 14.22
CA ASP A 329 -2.45 8.57 14.13
C ASP A 329 -3.93 8.19 14.01
N LEU A 330 -4.27 7.18 13.21
CA LEU A 330 -5.64 6.67 13.12
C LEU A 330 -6.18 6.26 14.49
N HIS A 331 -5.34 5.63 15.30
CA HIS A 331 -5.68 5.27 16.67
C HIS A 331 -5.79 6.49 17.61
N VAL A 332 -4.93 7.49 17.47
CA VAL A 332 -5.07 8.76 18.21
C VAL A 332 -6.40 9.42 17.87
N HIS A 333 -6.77 9.47 16.60
CA HIS A 333 -8.02 10.08 16.15
C HIS A 333 -9.24 9.34 16.74
N ASP A 334 -9.24 8.01 16.71
CA ASP A 334 -10.30 7.18 17.29
C ASP A 334 -10.50 7.44 18.79
N ILE A 335 -9.40 7.38 19.56
CA ILE A 335 -9.41 7.59 21.00
C ILE A 335 -9.88 9.01 21.35
N ARG A 336 -9.43 10.03 20.60
CA ARG A 336 -9.91 11.41 20.78
C ARG A 336 -11.39 11.57 20.46
N THR A 337 -11.86 10.90 19.41
CA THR A 337 -13.27 10.96 19.02
C THR A 337 -14.14 10.33 20.10
N ALA A 338 -13.75 9.17 20.63
CA ALA A 338 -14.42 8.52 21.75
C ALA A 338 -14.43 9.40 23.01
N PHE A 339 -13.29 9.99 23.35
CA PHE A 339 -13.17 10.92 24.48
C PHE A 339 -14.06 12.16 24.34
N HIS A 340 -14.06 12.81 23.18
CA HIS A 340 -14.91 13.98 22.94
C HIS A 340 -16.40 13.62 22.93
N ARG A 341 -16.78 12.47 22.36
CA ARG A 341 -18.16 11.97 22.41
C ARG A 341 -18.60 11.77 23.85
N LEU A 342 -17.77 11.12 24.67
CA LEU A 342 -18.04 10.94 26.10
C LEU A 342 -18.24 12.30 26.81
N GLY A 343 -17.40 13.29 26.52
CA GLY A 343 -17.54 14.65 27.05
C GLY A 343 -18.87 15.32 26.67
N ILE A 344 -19.27 15.23 25.40
CA ILE A 344 -20.55 15.80 24.91
C ILE A 344 -21.75 15.09 25.56
N GLU A 345 -21.71 13.77 25.67
CA GLU A 345 -22.78 13.02 26.31
C GLU A 345 -22.88 13.33 27.81
N PHE A 346 -21.74 13.54 28.47
CA PHE A 346 -21.70 13.96 29.86
C PHE A 346 -22.35 15.33 30.06
N VAL A 347 -22.05 16.32 29.20
CA VAL A 347 -22.67 17.66 29.26
C VAL A 347 -24.17 17.60 28.95
N SER A 348 -24.60 16.76 28.02
CA SER A 348 -26.02 16.70 27.61
C SER A 348 -26.94 15.93 28.56
N LYS A 349 -26.42 14.94 29.30
CA LYS A 349 -27.20 14.14 30.28
C LYS A 349 -26.89 14.50 31.75
N GLY A 350 -25.92 15.40 31.99
CA GLY A 350 -25.50 15.88 33.31
C GLY A 350 -26.27 17.12 33.81
N ASN A 351 -27.15 17.68 32.98
CA ASN A 351 -28.25 18.57 33.37
C ASN A 351 -29.56 17.78 33.44
#